data_AF-A0AA51IS58-F1
#
_entry.id   AF-A0AA51IS58-F1
#
_cell.length_a   1.000
_cell.length_b   1.000
_cell.length_c   1.000
_cell.angle_alpha   90.00
_cell.angle_beta   90.00
_cell.angle_gamma   90.00
#
_symmetry.space_group_name_H-M   'P 1'
#
loop_
_entity.id
_entity.type
_entity.pdbx_description
1 polymer ?
#
loop_
_entity_poly.entity_id
_entity_poly.type
_entity_poly.pdbx_seq_one_letter_code
_entity_poly.pdbx_strand_id
1 'polypeptide(L)' 'RPTKISKVPQATRFFNSDSVVTDWYKGQLSNALATINSEDLSFVMYYAPWDAESQYVRGEFEQAANILRDRV' A
#
# COMPACT_ATOMS: atom_id res chain seq x y z
N ARG A 1 -6.07 27.97 25.51
CA ARG A 1 -5.25 26.84 25.00
C ARG A 1 -5.84 26.41 23.67
N PRO A 2 -5.16 26.54 22.53
CA PRO A 2 -5.69 26.01 21.29
C PRO A 2 -5.59 24.48 21.34
N THR A 3 -6.72 23.82 21.12
CA THR A 3 -6.81 22.37 20.93
C THR A 3 -5.91 21.98 19.78
N LYS A 4 -4.98 21.06 20.04
CA LYS A 4 -4.05 20.49 19.06
C LYS A 4 -4.91 19.70 18.07
N ILE A 5 -5.42 20.35 17.03
CA ILE A 5 -6.14 19.67 15.95
C ILE A 5 -5.11 18.72 15.33
N SER A 6 -5.23 17.43 15.62
CA SER A 6 -4.42 16.39 14.99
C SER A 6 -4.62 16.54 13.50
N LYS A 7 -3.58 17.02 12.79
CA LYS A 7 -3.59 17.13 11.34
C LYS A 7 -4.09 15.78 10.80
N VAL A 8 -5.22 15.80 10.10
CA VAL A 8 -5.74 14.60 9.44
C VAL A 8 -4.62 14.11 8.53
N PRO A 9 -4.14 12.88 8.70
CA PRO A 9 -3.01 12.41 7.93
C PRO A 9 -3.39 12.44 6.45
N GLN A 10 -2.56 13.12 5.66
CA GLN A 10 -2.78 13.23 4.22
C GLN A 10 -2.57 11.88 3.56
N ALA A 11 -3.34 11.61 2.51
CA ALA A 11 -3.13 10.45 1.64
C ALA A 11 -1.80 10.64 0.89
N THR A 12 -0.71 10.22 1.52
CA THR A 12 0.63 10.21 0.94
C THR A 12 0.91 8.82 0.36
N ARG A 13 1.70 8.77 -0.72
CA ARG A 13 2.22 7.51 -1.25
C ARG A 13 2.95 6.75 -0.16
N PHE A 14 2.65 5.48 -0.06
CA PHE A 14 3.27 4.59 0.91
C PHE A 14 4.46 3.86 0.29
N PHE A 15 4.30 3.42 -0.95
CA PHE A 15 5.37 2.82 -1.74
C PHE A 15 6.02 3.84 -2.69
N ASN A 16 7.27 3.59 -3.05
CA ASN A 16 7.99 4.41 -4.03
C ASN A 16 7.37 4.23 -5.42
N SER A 17 7.54 5.23 -6.30
CA SER A 17 7.04 5.15 -7.69
C SER A 17 7.64 4.00 -8.49
N ASP A 18 8.82 3.56 -8.10
CA ASP A 18 9.61 2.55 -8.81
C ASP A 18 9.42 1.15 -8.19
N SER A 19 8.54 1.03 -7.20
CA SER A 19 8.19 -0.23 -6.56
C SER A 19 7.38 -1.12 -7.49
N VAL A 20 7.54 -2.43 -7.33
CA VAL A 20 6.69 -3.44 -8.00
C VAL A 20 5.27 -3.43 -7.44
N VAL A 21 5.09 -2.95 -6.21
CA VAL A 21 3.79 -2.92 -5.54
C VAL A 21 2.95 -1.75 -6.06
N THR A 22 1.74 -2.04 -6.52
CA THR A 22 0.78 -1.01 -6.93
C THR A 22 0.08 -0.41 -5.70
N ASP A 23 0.24 0.90 -5.51
CA ASP A 23 -0.33 1.65 -4.39
C ASP A 23 -1.59 2.43 -4.83
N TRP A 24 -2.74 2.13 -4.20
CA TRP A 24 -4.04 2.79 -4.41
C TRP A 24 -4.46 3.75 -3.27
N TYR A 25 -3.53 4.55 -2.74
CA TYR A 25 -3.77 5.53 -1.67
C TYR A 25 -4.82 6.64 -1.94
N LYS A 26 -5.25 6.85 -3.19
CA LYS A 26 -6.22 7.92 -3.56
C LYS A 26 -7.70 7.50 -3.51
N GLY A 27 -8.00 6.33 -2.92
CA GLY A 27 -9.37 5.80 -2.90
C GLY A 27 -9.78 5.11 -4.20
N GLN A 28 -8.81 4.59 -4.96
CA GLN A 28 -9.03 3.90 -6.24
C GLN A 28 -9.42 2.43 -6.03
N LEU A 29 -10.28 2.15 -5.05
CA LEU A 29 -10.62 0.79 -4.63
C LEU A 29 -11.24 -0.03 -5.76
N SER A 30 -12.10 0.58 -6.60
CA SER A 30 -12.70 -0.12 -7.74
C SER A 30 -11.65 -0.61 -8.73
N ASN A 31 -10.60 0.16 -8.98
CA ASN A 31 -9.50 -0.23 -9.86
C ASN A 31 -8.67 -1.34 -9.22
N ALA A 32 -8.39 -1.24 -7.91
CA ALA A 32 -7.70 -2.29 -7.17
C ALA A 32 -8.46 -3.61 -7.25
N LEU A 33 -9.78 -3.59 -7.03
CA LEU A 33 -10.64 -4.77 -7.11
C LEU A 33 -10.70 -5.35 -8.53
N ALA A 34 -10.72 -4.50 -9.57
CA ALA A 34 -10.67 -4.98 -10.94
C ALA A 34 -9.37 -5.73 -11.25
N THR A 35 -8.22 -5.19 -10.82
CA THR A 35 -6.91 -5.84 -10.95
C THR A 35 -6.85 -7.15 -10.15
N ILE A 36 -7.32 -7.14 -8.89
CA ILE A 36 -7.35 -8.33 -8.03
C ILE A 36 -8.18 -9.45 -8.67
N ASN A 37 -9.32 -9.12 -9.29
CA ASN A 37 -10.16 -10.12 -9.96
C ASN A 37 -9.59 -10.62 -11.28
N SER A 38 -8.60 -9.95 -11.87
CA SER A 38 -7.98 -10.38 -13.13
C SER A 38 -6.82 -11.35 -12.94
N GLU A 39 -6.32 -11.53 -11.72
CA GLU A 39 -5.18 -12.40 -11.43
C GLU A 39 -5.59 -13.63 -10.62
N ASP A 40 -4.94 -14.77 -10.90
CA ASP A 40 -5.20 -16.04 -10.22
C ASP A 40 -4.78 -16.02 -8.74
N LEU A 41 -3.77 -15.21 -8.38
CA LEU A 41 -3.29 -15.04 -7.02
C LEU A 41 -2.92 -13.58 -6.78
N SER A 42 -3.60 -12.92 -5.83
CA SER A 42 -3.34 -11.53 -5.46
C SER A 42 -2.93 -11.41 -4.00
N PHE A 43 -1.84 -10.66 -3.74
CA PHE A 43 -1.44 -10.25 -2.39
C PHE A 43 -1.80 -8.79 -2.14
N VAL A 44 -2.68 -8.54 -1.16
CA VAL A 44 -3.21 -7.20 -0.86
C VAL A 44 -2.85 -6.80 0.56
N MET A 45 -2.23 -5.64 0.71
CA MET A 45 -1.92 -5.05 2.02
C MET A 45 -2.85 -3.86 2.29
N TYR A 46 -3.65 -3.97 3.35
CA TYR A 46 -4.37 -2.82 3.91
C TYR A 46 -3.46 -2.13 4.92
N TYR A 47 -3.14 -0.87 4.69
CA TYR A 47 -2.15 -0.14 5.48
C TYR A 47 -2.62 1.28 5.79
N ALA A 48 -1.94 1.92 6.75
CA ALA A 48 -2.06 3.35 6.99
C ALA A 48 -0.66 4.00 6.98
N PRO A 49 -0.45 5.14 6.27
CA PRO A 49 0.86 5.78 6.20
C PRO A 49 1.47 6.20 7.54
N TRP A 50 0.63 6.45 8.55
CA TRP A 50 1.03 6.89 9.90
C TRP A 50 1.21 5.73 10.88
N ASP A 51 0.88 4.51 10.48
CA ASP A 51 0.95 3.35 11.34
C ASP A 51 2.36 2.74 11.34
N ALA A 52 2.90 2.49 12.54
CA ALA A 52 4.28 2.03 12.69
C ALA A 52 4.48 0.60 12.18
N GLU A 53 3.51 -0.28 12.42
CA GLU A 53 3.55 -1.68 11.94
C GLU A 53 3.50 -1.73 10.42
N SER A 54 2.63 -0.92 9.81
CA SER A 54 2.57 -0.76 8.35
C SER A 54 3.93 -0.35 7.80
N GLN A 55 4.56 0.70 8.37
CA GLN A 55 5.88 1.18 7.93
C GLN A 55 6.98 0.13 8.06
N TYR A 56 6.95 -0.67 9.13
CA TYR A 56 7.89 -1.77 9.34
C TYR A 56 7.72 -2.87 8.29
N VAL A 57 6.48 -3.31 8.05
CA VAL A 57 6.18 -4.41 7.10
C VAL A 57 6.39 -4.00 5.65
N ARG A 58 6.35 -2.70 5.33
CA ARG A 58 6.50 -2.17 3.96
C ARG A 58 7.69 -2.78 3.20
N GLY A 59 8.86 -2.86 3.84
CA GLY A 59 10.08 -3.36 3.20
C GLY A 59 10.01 -4.85 2.88
N GLU A 60 9.48 -5.63 3.81
CA GLU A 60 9.29 -7.08 3.63
C GLU A 60 8.23 -7.37 2.56
N PHE A 61 7.16 -6.58 2.52
CA PHE A 61 6.12 -6.70 1.51
C PHE A 61 6.66 -6.41 0.10
N GLU A 62 7.51 -5.39 -0.05
CA GLU A 62 8.17 -5.07 -1.31
C GLU A 62 9.17 -6.16 -1.74
N GLN A 63 9.92 -6.75 -0.80
CA GLN A 63 10.78 -7.90 -1.11
C GLN A 63 9.99 -9.12 -1.56
N ALA A 64 8.88 -9.44 -0.87
CA ALA A 64 8.00 -10.53 -1.25
C ALA A 64 7.42 -10.32 -2.66
N ALA A 65 6.97 -9.10 -2.98
CA ALA A 65 6.49 -8.76 -4.31
C ALA A 65 7.56 -8.95 -5.39
N ASN A 66 8.82 -8.57 -5.13
CA ASN A 66 9.92 -8.81 -6.06
C ASN A 66 10.18 -10.32 -6.30
N ILE A 67 10.14 -11.13 -5.23
CA ILE A 67 10.36 -12.58 -5.35
C ILE A 67 9.20 -13.26 -6.10
N LEU A 68 7.97 -12.82 -5.85
CA LEU A 68 6.78 -13.38 -6.49
C LEU A 68 6.66 -12.95 -7.95
N ARG A 69 7.10 -11.74 -8.30
CA ARG A 69 7.11 -11.26 -9.70
C ARG A 69 7.86 -12.20 -10.65
N ASP A 70 8.93 -12.84 -10.20
CA ASP A 70 9.72 -13.75 -11.03
C ASP A 70 9.13 -15.17 -11.11
N ARG A 71 8.09 -15.46 -10.33
CA ARG A 71 7.53 -16.82 -10.16
C ARG A 71 6.12 -17.00 -10.72
N VAL A 72 5.48 -15.93 -11.18
CA VAL A 72 4.14 -15.91 -11.78
C VAL A 72 4.25 -15.34 -13.19
#